data_AF-X0XW47-F1
#
_entry.id   AF-X0XW47-F1
#
_cell.length_a   1.000
_cell.length_b   1.000
_cell.length_c   1.000
_cell.angle_alpha   90.00
_cell.angle_beta   90.00
_cell.angle_gamma   90.00
#
_symmetry.space_group_name_H-M   'P 1'
#
loop_
_entity.id
_entity.type
_entity.pdbx_description
1 polymer ?
#
loop_
_entity_poly.entity_id
_entity_poly.type
_entity_poly.pdbx_seq_one_letter_code
_entity_poly.pdbx_strand_id
1 'polypeptide(L)' 'PFMLFSKYIRVDEAEQFNEKECVKGGLGRFSAVDILPLMLANALKLQKFGA' A
#
# COMPACT_ATOMS: atom_id res chain seq x y z
N PRO A 1 -3.94 11.22 2.95
CA PRO A 1 -3.12 10.21 3.67
C PRO A 1 -3.73 8.83 3.40
N PHE A 2 -2.89 7.81 3.13
CA PHE A 2 -3.35 6.45 2.85
C PHE A 2 -2.49 5.47 3.64
N MET A 3 -3.13 4.47 4.26
CA MET A 3 -2.47 3.42 5.02
C MET A 3 -3.03 2.08 4.54
N LEU A 4 -2.13 1.13 4.26
CA LEU A 4 -2.48 -0.24 3.96
C LEU A 4 -1.93 -1.11 5.10
N PHE A 5 -2.73 -2.03 5.59
CA PHE A 5 -2.32 -2.98 6.63
C PHE A 5 -2.60 -4.40 6.14
N SER A 6 -1.58 -5.26 6.17
CA SER A 6 -1.69 -6.66 5.82
C SER A 6 -0.57 -7.45 6.49
N LYS A 7 -0.77 -8.76 6.67
CA LYS A 7 0.28 -9.70 7.11
C LYS A 7 1.49 -9.71 6.17
N TYR A 8 1.28 -9.40 4.89
CA TYR A 8 2.31 -9.47 3.85
C TYR A 8 2.91 -8.12 3.48
N ILE A 9 2.52 -7.05 4.18
CA ILE A 9 3.02 -5.72 3.86
C ILE A 9 4.47 -5.58 4.32
N ARG A 10 5.25 -4.79 3.57
CA ARG A 10 6.54 -4.31 4.03
C ARG A 10 6.30 -3.13 4.98
N VAL A 11 6.70 -3.29 6.23
CA VAL A 11 6.62 -2.24 7.26
C VAL A 11 7.56 -1.09 6.88
N ASP A 12 7.06 0.14 6.98
CA ASP A 12 7.82 1.38 6.81
C ASP A 12 8.12 2.04 8.17
N GLU A 13 8.78 3.19 8.13
CA GLU A 13 9.20 3.93 9.32
C GLU A 13 8.09 4.87 9.86
N ALA A 14 6.90 4.88 9.26
CA ALA A 14 5.82 5.78 9.67
C ALA A 14 5.13 5.25 10.94
N GLU A 15 5.27 5.98 12.04
CA GLU A 15 4.72 5.56 13.34
C GLU A 15 3.29 6.06 13.59
N GLN A 16 2.82 7.04 12.81
CA GLN A 16 1.53 7.70 13.02
C GLN A 16 0.78 7.95 11.72
N PHE A 17 -0.55 7.92 11.79
CA PHE A 17 -1.40 8.28 10.65
C PHE A 17 -1.70 9.78 10.65
N ASN A 18 -0.83 10.55 10.01
CA ASN A 18 -1.03 11.98 9.74
C ASN A 18 -0.38 12.34 8.39
N GLU A 19 -0.67 13.53 7.86
CA GLU A 19 -0.19 13.96 6.54
C GLU A 19 1.34 14.01 6.45
N LYS A 20 2.02 14.40 7.54
CA LYS A 20 3.48 14.58 7.56
C LYS A 20 4.23 13.25 7.58
N GLU A 21 3.73 12.28 8.34
CA GLU A 21 4.30 10.94 8.44
C GLU A 21 3.96 10.10 7.21
N CYS A 22 2.75 10.20 6.66
CA CYS A 22 2.38 9.51 5.41
C CYS A 22 3.23 9.95 4.20
N VAL A 23 3.83 11.15 4.21
CA VAL A 23 4.75 11.59 3.14
C VAL A 23 6.09 10.83 3.20
N LYS A 24 6.50 10.38 4.39
CA LYS A 24 7.71 9.56 4.59
C LYS A 24 7.43 8.06 4.45
N GLY A 25 6.16 7.66 4.53
CA GLY A 25 5.72 6.26 4.41
C GLY A 25 6.13 5.61 3.09
N GLY A 26 6.30 4.29 3.11
CA GLY A 26 6.90 3.51 2.03
C GLY A 26 6.05 3.44 0.75
N LEU A 27 4.77 3.78 0.82
CA LEU A 27 3.88 3.84 -0.34
C LEU A 27 4.11 5.09 -1.21
N GLY A 28 4.68 6.15 -0.65
CA GLY A 28 4.88 7.41 -1.34
C GLY A 28 3.58 8.01 -1.91
N ARG A 29 3.71 8.77 -3.01
CA ARG A 29 2.58 9.33 -3.75
C ARG A 29 2.29 8.46 -4.98
N PHE A 30 1.06 7.95 -5.07
CA PHE A 30 0.61 7.06 -6.15
C PHE A 30 -0.83 7.41 -6.55
N SER A 31 -1.29 6.88 -7.69
CA SER A 31 -2.63 7.18 -8.20
C SER A 31 -3.69 6.39 -7.43
N ALA A 32 -4.86 6.99 -7.22
CA ALA A 32 -5.97 6.32 -6.52
C ALA A 32 -6.41 5.02 -7.20
N VAL A 33 -6.21 4.89 -8.52
CA VAL A 33 -6.54 3.67 -9.27
C VAL A 33 -5.66 2.47 -8.89
N ASP A 34 -4.47 2.71 -8.33
CA ASP A 34 -3.55 1.64 -7.94
C ASP A 34 -3.89 1.05 -6.55
N ILE A 35 -4.86 1.64 -5.82
CA ILE A 35 -5.29 1.15 -4.51
C ILE A 35 -5.80 -0.29 -4.60
N LEU A 36 -6.72 -0.56 -5.54
CA LEU A 36 -7.33 -1.87 -5.67
C LEU A 36 -6.31 -2.98 -6.01
N PRO A 37 -5.42 -2.84 -7.01
CA PRO A 37 -4.41 -3.86 -7.26
C PRO A 37 -3.43 -4.04 -6.08
N LEU A 38 -3.07 -2.98 -5.35
CA LEU A 38 -2.26 -3.09 -4.13
C LEU A 38 -2.96 -3.90 -3.03
N MET A 39 -4.26 -3.67 -2.83
CA MET A 39 -5.08 -4.45 -1.89
C MET A 39 -5.17 -5.92 -2.31
N LEU A 40 -5.41 -6.19 -3.60
CA LEU A 40 -5.50 -7.55 -4.13
C LEU A 40 -4.17 -8.31 -4.01
N ALA A 41 -3.04 -7.64 -4.24
CA ALA A 41 -1.70 -8.21 -4.05
C ALA A 41 -1.51 -8.65 -2.60
N ASN A 42 -1.85 -7.79 -1.65
CA ASN A 42 -1.77 -8.07 -0.21
C ASN A 42 -2.80 -9.10 0.27
N ALA A 43 -3.88 -9.32 -0.49
CA ALA A 43 -4.88 -10.35 -0.22
C ALA A 43 -4.57 -11.69 -0.91
N LEU A 44 -3.44 -11.82 -1.63
CA LEU A 44 -3.09 -12.97 -2.46
C LEU A 44 -4.14 -13.28 -3.55
N LYS A 45 -4.86 -12.26 -4.01
CA LYS A 45 -5.90 -12.34 -5.05
C LYS A 45 -5.46 -11.71 -6.38
N LEU A 46 -4.21 -11.24 -6.46
CA LEU A 46 -3.67 -10.70 -7.70
C LEU A 46 -3.19 -11.85 -8.59
N GLN A 47 -3.72 -11.92 -9.81
CA GLN A 47 -3.32 -12.90 -10.81
C GLN A 47 -2.27 -12.31 -11.76
N LYS A 48 -1.38 -13.17 -12.26
CA LYS A 48 -0.40 -12.78 -13.28
C LYS A 48 -1.13 -12.48 -14.59
N PHE A 49 -0.77 -11.39 -15.25
CA PHE A 49 -1.26 -11.10 -16.60
C PHE A 49 -0.63 -12.06 -17.62
N GLY A 50 -1.46 -12.71 -18.44
CA GLY A 50 -1.02 -13.62 -19.51
C GLY A 50 -0.72 -15.06 -19.09
N ALA A 51 -1.48 -15.60 -18.13
CA ALA A 51 -1.45 -17.02 -17.75
C ALA A 51 -2.70 -17.74 -18.27
#